data_AF-A0A257KUA5-F1
#
_entry.id   AF-A0A257KUA5-F1
#
_cell.length_a   1.000
_cell.length_b   1.000
_cell.length_c   1.000
_cell.angle_alpha   90.00
_cell.angle_beta   90.00
_cell.angle_gamma   90.00
#
_symmetry.space_group_name_H-M   'P 1'
#
loop_
_entity.id
_entity.type
_entity.pdbx_description
1 polymer ?
#
loop_
_entity_poly.entity_id
_entity_poly.type
_entity_poly.pdbx_seq_one_letter_code
_entity_poly.pdbx_strand_id
1 'polypeptide(L)'
;MRDVHRVRDANGVVLANVYSRDDLVDMKWDNYTSYLTSDEARRIALAIARIPTFLNHEPGFPERRTAEGPSTHWRCSHPYHVALQDAYVQENYDDIVECCQLNQVPFDATGEVLDRGGVRWRTYYFKRQFDAIRFWDKFNGQWMFGMRFISPSLPANFPTMKSVNHKGAL
;
A
#
# COMPACT_ATOMS: atom_id res chain seq x y z
N MET A 1 -2.18 22.70 -36.12
CA MET A 1 -1.90 21.25 -36.25
C MET A 1 -2.36 20.63 -34.95
N ARG A 2 -3.27 19.64 -34.96
CA ARG A 2 -3.86 19.10 -33.72
C ARG A 2 -2.82 18.23 -33.01
N ASP A 3 -2.32 18.67 -31.88
CA ASP A 3 -1.41 17.87 -31.06
C ASP A 3 -2.22 16.90 -30.20
N VAL A 4 -1.95 15.61 -30.38
CA VAL A 4 -2.66 14.52 -29.70
C VAL A 4 -1.65 13.70 -28.92
N HIS A 5 -1.82 13.65 -27.61
CA HIS A 5 -1.03 12.78 -26.75
C HIS A 5 -1.68 11.41 -26.67
N ARG A 6 -1.01 10.39 -27.23
CA ARG A 6 -1.46 9.00 -27.19
C ARG A 6 -0.85 8.30 -25.99
N VAL A 7 -1.68 7.85 -25.06
CA VAL A 7 -1.26 7.00 -23.95
C VAL A 7 -1.27 5.56 -24.43
N ARG A 8 -0.14 4.87 -24.27
CA ARG A 8 0.02 3.47 -24.65
C ARG A 8 0.41 2.65 -23.42
N ASP A 9 -0.06 1.41 -23.41
CA ASP A 9 0.43 0.37 -22.51
C ASP A 9 1.82 -0.14 -22.95
N ALA A 10 2.50 -0.90 -22.06
CA ALA A 10 3.77 -1.58 -22.34
C ALA A 10 3.69 -2.50 -23.57
N ASN A 11 2.52 -3.05 -23.88
CA ASN A 11 2.26 -3.86 -25.06
C ASN A 11 1.98 -3.05 -26.35
N GLY A 12 2.06 -1.72 -26.28
CA GLY A 12 1.81 -0.81 -27.41
C GLY A 12 0.33 -0.54 -27.70
N VAL A 13 -0.59 -1.11 -26.93
CA VAL A 13 -2.04 -0.85 -27.05
C VAL A 13 -2.36 0.58 -26.61
N VAL A 14 -3.15 1.30 -27.41
CA VAL A 14 -3.56 2.68 -27.09
C VAL A 14 -4.69 2.64 -26.08
N LEU A 15 -4.44 3.20 -24.89
CA LEU A 15 -5.41 3.25 -23.79
C LEU A 15 -6.28 4.51 -23.84
N ALA A 16 -5.69 5.64 -24.21
CA ALA A 16 -6.39 6.92 -24.28
C ALA A 16 -5.72 7.88 -25.27
N ASN A 17 -6.52 8.75 -25.87
CA ASN A 17 -6.06 9.87 -26.67
C ASN A 17 -6.48 11.17 -25.97
N VAL A 18 -5.50 11.97 -25.56
CA VAL A 18 -5.72 13.27 -24.93
C VAL A 18 -5.46 14.35 -25.97
N TYR A 19 -6.50 15.14 -26.25
CA TYR A 19 -6.46 16.22 -27.23
C TYR A 19 -6.11 17.53 -26.55
N SER A 20 -5.18 18.30 -27.11
CA SER A 20 -4.96 19.70 -26.75
C SER A 20 -5.40 20.63 -27.88
N ARG A 21 -5.76 21.86 -27.51
CA ARG A 21 -6.09 22.95 -28.44
C ARG A 21 -5.52 24.27 -27.95
N ASP A 22 -4.20 24.39 -28.08
CA ASP A 22 -3.46 25.62 -27.76
C ASP A 22 -3.91 26.79 -28.62
N ASP A 23 -4.29 26.53 -29.88
CA ASP A 23 -4.81 27.53 -30.81
C ASP A 23 -6.04 28.28 -30.28
N LEU A 24 -6.98 27.57 -29.63
CA LEU A 24 -8.16 28.20 -29.03
C LEU A 24 -7.87 28.91 -27.71
N VAL A 25 -6.88 28.42 -26.96
CA VAL A 25 -6.47 29.02 -25.68
C VAL A 25 -5.70 30.33 -25.93
N ASP A 26 -4.79 30.34 -26.89
CA ASP A 26 -3.99 31.52 -27.25
C ASP A 26 -4.85 32.63 -27.87
N MET A 27 -5.85 32.26 -28.67
CA MET A 27 -6.80 33.20 -29.26
C MET A 27 -7.88 33.70 -28.27
N LYS A 28 -7.92 33.15 -27.04
CA LYS A 28 -8.92 33.46 -25.99
C LYS A 28 -10.36 33.50 -26.50
N TRP A 29 -10.72 32.55 -27.36
CA TRP A 29 -12.08 32.43 -27.91
C TRP A 29 -13.07 32.05 -26.79
N ASP A 30 -14.35 32.41 -26.92
CA ASP A 30 -15.41 31.98 -26.01
C ASP A 30 -15.34 30.47 -25.71
N ASN A 31 -15.41 30.14 -24.41
CA ASN A 31 -15.23 28.80 -23.85
C ASN A 31 -13.79 28.21 -23.94
N TYR A 32 -12.75 29.03 -24.09
CA TYR A 32 -11.34 28.55 -24.08
C TYR A 32 -10.97 27.73 -22.84
N THR A 33 -11.60 27.99 -21.69
CA THR A 33 -11.41 27.24 -20.44
C THR A 33 -11.90 25.80 -20.51
N SER A 34 -12.70 25.44 -21.51
CA SER A 34 -13.18 24.07 -21.73
C SER A 34 -12.19 23.21 -22.53
N TYR A 35 -11.09 23.79 -23.01
CA TYR A 35 -10.07 23.09 -23.77
C TYR A 35 -8.76 22.99 -22.98
N LEU A 36 -8.06 21.87 -23.15
CA LEU A 36 -6.77 21.64 -22.53
C LEU A 36 -5.66 22.29 -23.34
N THR A 37 -4.72 22.92 -22.64
CA THR A 37 -3.41 23.26 -23.21
C THR A 37 -2.58 22.00 -23.43
N SER A 38 -1.56 22.05 -24.29
CA SER A 38 -0.61 20.95 -24.53
C SER A 38 0.08 20.51 -23.24
N ASP A 39 0.44 21.44 -22.36
CA ASP A 39 1.02 21.10 -21.07
C ASP A 39 0.05 20.43 -20.10
N GLU A 40 -1.23 20.81 -20.12
CA GLU A 40 -2.27 20.13 -19.34
C GLU A 40 -2.57 18.74 -19.90
N ALA A 41 -2.74 18.63 -21.22
CA ALA A 41 -2.95 17.37 -21.91
C ALA A 41 -1.79 16.39 -21.66
N ARG A 42 -0.53 16.88 -21.69
CA ARG A 42 0.67 16.11 -21.35
C ARG A 42 0.65 15.63 -19.90
N ARG A 43 0.32 16.50 -18.94
CA ARG A 43 0.24 16.12 -17.51
C ARG A 43 -0.83 15.06 -17.25
N ILE A 44 -2.00 15.21 -17.87
CA ILE A 44 -3.10 14.24 -17.78
C ILE A 44 -2.70 12.91 -18.43
N ALA A 45 -2.10 12.94 -19.62
CA ALA A 45 -1.62 11.74 -20.29
C ALA A 45 -0.57 10.98 -19.46
N LEU A 46 0.35 11.70 -18.80
CA LEU A 46 1.34 11.11 -17.91
C LEU A 46 0.71 10.51 -16.64
N ALA A 47 -0.32 11.15 -16.10
CA ALA A 47 -1.08 10.60 -14.97
C ALA A 47 -1.81 9.31 -15.36
N ILE A 48 -2.48 9.29 -16.52
CA ILE A 48 -3.17 8.10 -17.05
C ILE A 48 -2.18 6.95 -17.29
N ALA A 49 -1.00 7.22 -17.84
CA ALA A 49 0.04 6.20 -18.05
C ALA A 49 0.54 5.56 -16.75
N ARG A 50 0.42 6.27 -15.61
CA ARG A 50 0.82 5.78 -14.29
C ARG A 50 -0.31 5.09 -13.53
N ILE A 51 -1.54 5.11 -14.04
CA ILE A 51 -2.70 4.43 -13.41
C ILE A 51 -2.40 2.96 -13.13
N PRO A 52 -1.80 2.16 -14.03
CA PRO A 52 -1.45 0.77 -13.70
C PRO A 52 -0.49 0.67 -12.50
N THR A 53 0.46 1.60 -12.35
CA THR A 53 1.34 1.66 -11.17
C THR A 53 0.58 1.98 -9.88
N PHE A 54 -0.51 2.74 -9.97
CA PHE A 54 -1.41 3.04 -8.84
C PHE A 54 -2.46 1.96 -8.60
N LEU A 55 -2.87 1.22 -9.64
CA LEU A 55 -3.89 0.16 -9.61
C LEU A 55 -3.31 -1.24 -9.40
N ASN A 56 -1.99 -1.40 -9.46
CA ASN A 56 -1.34 -2.63 -9.00
C ASN A 56 -1.56 -2.73 -7.48
N HIS A 57 -2.69 -3.34 -7.11
CA HIS A 57 -3.07 -3.73 -5.76
C HIS A 57 -2.22 -4.89 -5.22
N GLU A 58 -1.29 -5.42 -6.01
CA GLU A 58 -0.20 -6.24 -5.48
C GLU A 58 0.93 -5.30 -5.06
N PRO A 59 1.16 -5.09 -3.75
CA PRO A 59 2.51 -4.83 -3.32
C PRO A 59 3.28 -6.09 -3.69
N GLY A 60 3.94 -6.06 -4.84
CA GLY A 60 5.18 -6.78 -4.98
C GLY A 60 6.06 -6.25 -3.87
N PHE A 61 6.00 -6.85 -2.68
CA PHE A 61 6.92 -6.56 -1.58
C PHE A 61 8.27 -6.93 -2.16
N PRO A 62 9.08 -5.95 -2.59
CA PRO A 62 10.38 -6.31 -3.12
C PRO A 62 11.10 -6.90 -1.90
N GLU A 63 11.47 -8.18 -1.98
CA GLU A 63 12.37 -8.77 -1.00
C GLU A 63 13.54 -7.78 -0.88
N ARG A 64 13.68 -7.15 0.28
CA ARG A 64 14.84 -6.29 0.53
C ARG A 64 16.02 -7.24 0.64
N ARG A 65 16.60 -7.55 -0.53
CA ARG A 65 17.89 -8.16 -0.83
C ARG A 65 18.36 -9.15 0.25
N THR A 66 18.48 -10.41 -0.11
CA THR A 66 19.38 -11.39 0.53
C THR A 66 20.73 -10.74 0.84
N ALA A 67 20.87 -10.19 2.04
CA ALA A 67 22.13 -9.70 2.55
C ALA A 67 22.88 -10.93 3.04
N GLU A 68 23.76 -11.46 2.20
CA GLU A 68 24.81 -12.36 2.62
C GLU A 68 25.61 -11.68 3.75
N GLY A 69 25.32 -12.04 4.99
CA GLY A 69 25.95 -11.46 6.17
C GLY A 69 25.17 -11.76 7.46
N PRO A 70 25.83 -11.75 8.63
CA PRO A 70 25.21 -12.11 9.90
C PRO A 70 24.11 -11.09 10.25
N SER A 71 22.85 -11.50 10.05
CA SER A 71 21.61 -10.93 10.57
C SER A 71 21.64 -9.43 10.89
N THR A 72 21.36 -8.60 9.89
CA THR A 72 20.98 -7.18 10.09
C THR A 72 19.57 -7.05 10.67
N HIS A 73 19.14 -8.03 11.46
CA HIS A 73 17.77 -8.15 11.89
C HIS A 73 17.57 -7.23 13.10
N TRP A 74 16.78 -6.18 12.84
CA TRP A 74 15.98 -5.46 13.82
C TRP A 74 16.79 -4.51 14.68
N ARG A 75 16.73 -3.22 14.33
CA ARG A 75 17.39 -2.19 15.14
C ARG A 75 16.61 -1.99 16.43
N CYS A 76 17.28 -1.99 17.58
CA CYS A 76 16.67 -1.65 18.87
C CYS A 76 15.97 -0.27 18.88
N SER A 77 16.31 0.61 17.93
CA SER A 77 15.62 1.88 17.70
C SER A 77 14.19 1.75 17.19
N HIS A 78 13.78 0.57 16.71
CA HIS A 78 12.49 0.28 16.10
C HIS A 78 11.90 -1.00 16.73
N PRO A 79 11.38 -0.93 17.97
CA PRO A 79 11.10 -2.14 18.76
C PRO A 79 9.76 -2.82 18.43
N TYR A 80 8.86 -2.19 17.69
CA TYR A 80 7.48 -2.68 17.54
C TYR A 80 7.26 -3.33 16.18
N HIS A 81 7.19 -4.66 16.19
CA HIS A 81 6.94 -5.47 15.00
C HIS A 81 5.87 -6.53 15.28
N VAL A 82 5.06 -6.80 14.27
CA VAL A 82 4.03 -7.85 14.31
C VAL A 82 4.16 -8.71 13.07
N ALA A 83 4.10 -10.03 13.22
CA ALA A 83 4.07 -10.99 12.13
C ALA A 83 2.64 -11.51 11.89
N LEU A 84 2.24 -11.57 10.63
CA LEU A 84 1.03 -12.29 10.19
C LEU A 84 1.43 -13.45 9.29
N GLN A 85 0.62 -14.50 9.26
CA GLN A 85 0.83 -15.62 8.33
C GLN A 85 0.61 -15.15 6.90
N ASP A 86 1.49 -15.57 5.99
CA ASP A 86 1.47 -15.18 4.59
C ASP A 86 0.13 -15.56 3.93
N ALA A 87 -0.36 -16.78 4.18
CA ALA A 87 -1.66 -17.24 3.67
C ALA A 87 -2.81 -16.36 4.15
N TYR A 88 -2.86 -16.04 5.44
CA TYR A 88 -3.89 -15.17 6.02
C TYR A 88 -3.86 -13.77 5.40
N VAL A 89 -2.67 -13.19 5.23
CA VAL A 89 -2.49 -11.88 4.61
C VAL A 89 -2.99 -11.88 3.16
N GLN A 90 -2.70 -12.94 2.39
CA GLN A 90 -3.14 -13.02 1.00
C GLN A 90 -4.67 -13.13 0.90
N GLU A 91 -5.29 -13.93 1.75
CA GLU A 91 -6.75 -14.14 1.74
C GLU A 91 -7.54 -12.91 2.23
N ASN A 92 -6.97 -12.12 3.16
CA ASN A 92 -7.66 -11.03 3.84
C ASN A 92 -7.03 -9.66 3.56
N TYR A 93 -6.24 -9.52 2.49
CA TYR A 93 -5.42 -8.33 2.24
C TYR A 93 -6.25 -7.05 2.21
N ASP A 94 -7.32 -7.04 1.42
CA ASP A 94 -8.19 -5.87 1.25
C ASP A 94 -8.87 -5.48 2.58
N ASP A 95 -9.40 -6.47 3.30
CA ASP A 95 -10.02 -6.28 4.62
C ASP A 95 -9.02 -5.71 5.64
N ILE A 96 -7.77 -6.16 5.63
CA ILE A 96 -6.70 -5.65 6.49
C ILE A 96 -6.40 -4.19 6.16
N VAL A 97 -6.22 -3.88 4.87
CA VAL A 97 -5.91 -2.53 4.39
C VAL A 97 -7.02 -1.55 4.76
N GLU A 98 -8.28 -1.87 4.45
CA GLU A 98 -9.42 -1.01 4.77
C GLU A 98 -9.57 -0.81 6.28
N CYS A 99 -9.39 -1.88 7.07
CA CYS A 99 -9.47 -1.81 8.53
C CYS A 99 -8.33 -0.96 9.12
N CYS A 100 -7.11 -1.08 8.62
CA CYS A 100 -5.99 -0.22 9.01
C CYS A 100 -6.24 1.25 8.65
N GLN A 101 -6.76 1.53 7.46
CA GLN A 101 -7.09 2.88 7.03
C GLN A 101 -8.20 3.51 7.89
N LEU A 102 -9.29 2.78 8.14
CA LEU A 102 -10.42 3.23 8.98
C LEU A 102 -9.95 3.60 10.40
N ASN A 103 -8.99 2.85 10.93
CA ASN A 103 -8.48 3.02 12.29
C ASN A 103 -7.23 3.89 12.40
N GLN A 104 -6.78 4.47 11.27
CA GLN A 104 -5.54 5.27 11.15
C GLN A 104 -4.30 4.55 11.69
N VAL A 105 -4.22 3.23 11.46
CA VAL A 105 -3.09 2.39 11.85
C VAL A 105 -2.15 2.24 10.64
N PRO A 106 -0.86 2.57 10.74
CA PRO A 106 0.10 2.36 9.66
C PRO A 106 0.17 0.87 9.28
N PHE A 107 0.14 0.56 7.99
CA PHE A 107 0.24 -0.81 7.48
C PHE A 107 1.44 -0.94 6.56
N ASP A 108 2.63 -0.79 7.15
CA ASP A 108 3.90 -0.83 6.43
C ASP A 108 4.57 -2.19 6.63
N ALA A 109 4.67 -2.98 5.56
CA ALA A 109 5.44 -4.21 5.62
C ALA A 109 6.94 -3.92 5.54
N THR A 110 7.72 -4.72 6.27
CA THR A 110 9.19 -4.64 6.24
C THR A 110 9.78 -5.24 4.97
N GLY A 111 9.03 -6.11 4.28
CA GLY A 111 9.51 -6.96 3.20
C GLY A 111 10.27 -8.21 3.67
N GLU A 112 10.37 -8.45 4.98
CA GLU A 112 10.96 -9.67 5.52
C GLU A 112 9.92 -10.81 5.59
N VAL A 113 10.31 -11.98 5.09
CA VAL A 113 9.55 -13.22 5.21
C VAL A 113 10.29 -14.17 6.14
N LEU A 114 9.61 -14.63 7.19
CA LEU A 114 10.14 -15.60 8.14
C LEU A 114 9.51 -16.96 7.87
N ASP A 115 10.34 -17.99 7.69
CA ASP A 115 9.87 -19.37 7.65
C ASP A 115 10.03 -19.99 9.05
N ARG A 116 8.92 -20.46 9.63
CA ARG A 116 8.91 -21.17 10.91
C ARG A 116 8.03 -22.39 10.82
N GLY A 117 8.66 -23.56 10.85
CA GLY A 117 7.95 -24.84 10.83
C GLY A 117 7.17 -25.07 9.54
N GLY A 118 7.65 -24.54 8.40
CA GLY A 118 6.99 -24.65 7.10
C GLY A 118 5.87 -23.61 6.89
N VAL A 119 5.64 -22.72 7.86
CA VAL A 119 4.69 -21.61 7.74
C VAL A 119 5.46 -20.33 7.48
N ARG A 120 5.10 -19.63 6.41
CA ARG A 120 5.65 -18.32 6.06
C ARG A 120 4.91 -17.21 6.80
N TRP A 121 5.66 -16.28 7.35
CA TRP A 121 5.18 -15.13 8.08
C TRP A 121 5.71 -13.84 7.46
N ARG A 122 4.84 -12.85 7.25
CA ARG A 122 5.23 -11.50 6.83
C ARG A 122 5.28 -10.58 8.04
N THR A 123 6.33 -9.77 8.14
CA THR A 123 6.50 -8.86 9.27
C THR A 123 6.15 -7.42 8.90
N TYR A 124 5.53 -6.74 9.86
CA TYR A 124 5.07 -5.37 9.76
C TYR A 124 5.71 -4.53 10.85
N TYR A 125 6.11 -3.31 10.49
CA TYR A 125 6.78 -2.40 11.40
C TYR A 125 5.83 -1.28 11.83
N PHE A 126 5.88 -0.91 13.11
CA PHE A 126 5.10 0.18 13.66
C PHE A 126 5.98 1.17 14.42
N LYS A 127 5.71 2.46 14.21
CA LYS A 127 6.40 3.53 14.94
C LYS A 127 5.94 3.62 16.40
N ARG A 128 4.66 3.37 16.66
CA ARG A 128 4.06 3.47 17.99
C ARG A 128 3.68 2.08 18.49
N GLN A 129 3.98 1.81 19.76
CA GLN A 129 3.59 0.56 20.43
C GLN A 129 2.09 0.33 20.37
N PHE A 130 1.33 1.41 20.52
CA PHE A 130 -0.13 1.39 20.52
C PHE A 130 -0.70 0.85 19.21
N ASP A 131 -0.15 1.29 18.07
CA ASP A 131 -0.60 0.87 16.75
C ASP A 131 -0.30 -0.61 16.51
N ALA A 132 0.88 -1.07 16.95
CA ALA A 132 1.24 -2.48 16.91
C ALA A 132 0.31 -3.34 17.78
N ILE A 133 -0.10 -2.89 18.97
CA ILE A 133 -0.97 -3.68 19.87
C ILE A 133 -2.35 -3.82 19.23
N ARG A 134 -2.88 -2.72 18.67
CA ARG A 134 -4.17 -2.70 17.96
C ARG A 134 -4.17 -3.64 16.77
N PHE A 135 -3.10 -3.60 15.97
CA PHE A 135 -2.93 -4.46 14.80
C PHE A 135 -2.80 -5.94 15.19
N TRP A 136 -1.95 -6.22 16.17
CA TRP A 136 -1.73 -7.57 16.71
C TRP A 136 -3.03 -8.20 17.24
N ASP A 137 -3.76 -7.47 18.09
CA ASP A 137 -5.02 -7.92 18.70
C ASP A 137 -6.09 -8.19 17.64
N LYS A 138 -6.20 -7.31 16.64
CA LYS A 138 -7.25 -7.39 15.62
C LYS A 138 -7.08 -8.57 14.67
N PHE A 139 -5.87 -8.81 14.20
CA PHE A 139 -5.58 -9.79 13.15
C PHE A 139 -4.96 -11.09 13.70
N ASN A 140 -5.01 -11.27 15.03
CA ASN A 140 -4.41 -12.41 15.73
C ASN A 140 -2.95 -12.66 15.31
N GLY A 141 -2.19 -11.56 15.20
CA GLY A 141 -0.79 -11.62 14.79
C GLY A 141 0.10 -12.20 15.87
N GLN A 142 1.39 -12.32 15.57
CA GLN A 142 2.41 -12.63 16.56
C GLN A 142 3.24 -11.39 16.83
N TRP A 143 3.22 -10.89 18.07
CA TRP A 143 4.14 -9.82 18.43
C TRP A 143 5.55 -10.34 18.35
N MET A 144 6.47 -9.50 17.92
CA MET A 144 7.85 -9.91 17.75
C MET A 144 8.81 -9.09 18.60
N PHE A 145 9.74 -9.79 19.24
CA PHE A 145 10.89 -9.19 19.93
C PHE A 145 12.17 -9.82 19.39
N GLY A 146 12.84 -9.10 18.50
CA GLY A 146 13.86 -9.70 17.65
C GLY A 146 13.26 -10.87 16.86
N MET A 147 13.91 -12.03 16.92
CA MET A 147 13.40 -13.23 16.26
C MET A 147 12.33 -13.98 17.06
N ARG A 148 11.92 -13.55 18.27
CA ARG A 148 10.99 -14.33 19.10
C ARG A 148 9.55 -13.86 18.93
N PHE A 149 8.63 -14.81 18.84
CA PHE A 149 7.20 -14.55 18.92
C PHE A 149 6.78 -14.45 20.38
N ILE A 150 6.00 -13.44 20.70
CA ILE A 150 5.47 -13.15 22.02
C ILE A 150 3.99 -12.86 21.85
N SER A 151 3.19 -13.23 22.85
CA SER A 151 1.79 -12.85 22.95
C SER A 151 1.64 -11.95 24.18
N PRO A 152 1.75 -10.62 24.01
CA PRO A 152 1.60 -9.69 25.12
C PRO A 152 0.16 -9.76 25.68
N SER A 153 -0.04 -9.41 26.94
CA SER A 153 -1.38 -9.20 27.48
C SER A 153 -1.91 -7.83 27.07
N LEU A 154 -3.19 -7.77 26.69
CA LEU A 154 -3.84 -6.50 26.38
C LEU A 154 -4.00 -5.65 27.65
N PRO A 155 -3.62 -4.37 27.66
CA PRO A 155 -3.95 -3.46 28.76
C PRO A 155 -5.46 -3.36 28.98
N ALA A 156 -5.89 -3.13 30.23
CA ALA A 156 -7.30 -2.92 30.53
C ALA A 156 -7.85 -1.68 29.79
N ASN A 157 -9.07 -1.79 29.23
CA ASN A 157 -9.77 -0.73 28.49
C ASN A 157 -9.04 -0.25 27.21
N PHE A 158 -8.23 -1.10 26.59
CA PHE A 158 -7.53 -0.74 25.36
C PHE A 158 -8.50 -0.64 24.16
N PRO A 159 -8.45 0.45 23.37
CA PRO A 159 -9.41 0.64 22.28
C PRO A 159 -9.09 -0.27 21.09
N THR A 160 -10.05 -1.13 20.78
CA THR A 160 -9.96 -2.10 19.68
C THR A 160 -10.12 -1.44 18.31
N MET A 161 -9.64 -2.11 17.26
CA MET A 161 -9.86 -1.66 15.89
C MET A 161 -11.30 -1.93 15.47
N LYS A 162 -11.95 -0.91 14.90
CA LYS A 162 -13.28 -1.02 14.28
C LYS A 162 -13.17 -1.88 13.02
N SER A 163 -14.06 -2.86 12.85
CA SER A 163 -14.16 -3.63 11.61
C SER A 163 -14.87 -2.82 10.53
N VAL A 164 -14.49 -3.04 9.27
CA VAL A 164 -15.21 -2.52 8.10
C VAL A 164 -16.41 -3.41 7.76
N ASN A 165 -16.28 -4.72 8.01
CA ASN A 165 -17.35 -5.69 7.79
C ASN A 165 -18.29 -5.82 9.00
N HIS A 166 -19.58 -5.52 8.80
CA HIS A 166 -20.71 -5.95 9.64
C HIS A 166 -21.07 -7.44 9.44
N LYS A 167 -20.14 -8.27 8.97
CA LYS A 167 -20.35 -9.73 8.89
C LYS A 167 -19.80 -10.38 10.16
N GLY A 168 -20.75 -10.58 11.07
CA GLY A 168 -20.82 -11.65 12.07
C GLY A 168 -19.50 -12.19 12.61
N ALA A 169 -19.22 -11.82 13.86
CA ALA A 169 -18.72 -12.81 14.80
C ALA A 169 -19.66 -14.02 14.78
N LEU A 170 -19.15 -15.16 14.31
CA LEU A 170 -19.52 -16.48 14.81
C LEU A 170 -18.36 -16.97 15.68
#